data_AF-A0A7X2M6R8-F1
#
_entry.id   AF-A0A7X2M6R8-F1
#
_cell.length_a   1.000
_cell.length_b   1.000
_cell.length_c   1.000
_cell.angle_alpha   90.00
_cell.angle_beta   90.00
_cell.angle_gamma   90.00
#
_symmetry.space_group_name_H-M   'P 1'
#
loop_
_entity.id
_entity.type
_entity.pdbx_description
1 polymer ?
#
loop_
_entity_poly.entity_id
_entity_poly.type
_entity_poly.pdbx_seq_one_letter_code
_entity_poly.pdbx_strand_id
1 'polypeptide(L)'
;MEVLRNNKTRTLKLAPLFDHGLSFIFQCHEENEMISFDVMQDRPVQCFVGSRSAMDNLKLIPANQHPHLSRLQEKDKESLFEGIDSVMPMVWQEKVWEMIWKRWQYYESFCNQR
;
A
#
# COMPACT_ATOMS: atom_id res chain seq x y z
N MET A 1 14.42 -9.55 -1.47
CA MET A 1 14.57 -8.78 -0.21
C MET A 1 15.95 -8.17 -0.23
N GLU A 2 16.05 -6.86 -0.12
CA GLU A 2 17.32 -6.15 -0.30
C GLU A 2 17.93 -5.69 1.04
N VAL A 3 19.25 -5.55 1.05
CA VAL A 3 20.03 -5.24 2.25
C VAL A 3 21.08 -4.17 1.96
N LEU A 4 21.29 -3.30 2.94
CA LEU A 4 22.43 -2.38 2.95
C LEU A 4 23.60 -3.05 3.65
N ARG A 5 24.75 -3.11 2.97
CA ARG A 5 26.01 -3.63 3.54
C ARG A 5 26.92 -2.49 3.93
N ASN A 6 27.37 -2.50 5.19
CA ASN A 6 28.50 -1.68 5.60
C ASN A 6 29.80 -2.44 5.35
N ASN A 7 30.59 -2.02 4.36
CA ASN A 7 31.84 -2.70 4.01
C ASN A 7 32.94 -2.52 5.07
N LYS A 8 32.92 -1.44 5.86
CA LYS A 8 33.93 -1.18 6.90
C LYS A 8 33.69 -2.04 8.13
N THR A 9 32.45 -2.08 8.63
CA THR A 9 32.07 -2.86 9.83
C THR A 9 31.63 -4.28 9.52
N ARG A 10 31.50 -4.63 8.22
CA ARG A 10 31.01 -5.92 7.72
C ARG A 10 29.61 -6.30 8.23
N THR A 11 28.79 -5.31 8.56
CA THR A 11 27.41 -5.54 9.01
C THR A 11 26.41 -5.46 7.85
N LEU A 12 25.29 -6.17 7.99
CA LEU A 12 24.15 -6.15 7.08
C LEU A 12 22.93 -5.62 7.85
N LYS A 13 22.11 -4.81 7.17
CA LYS A 13 20.78 -4.43 7.65
C LYS A 13 19.80 -4.43 6.48
N LEU A 14 18.51 -4.59 6.76
CA LEU A 14 17.48 -4.44 5.73
C LEU A 14 17.56 -3.04 5.11
N ALA A 15 17.41 -2.98 3.79
CA ALA A 15 17.21 -1.70 3.13
C ALA A 15 15.88 -1.09 3.58
N PRO A 16 15.76 0.24 3.67
CA PRO A 16 14.46 0.90 3.76
C PRO A 16 13.55 0.40 2.65
N LEU A 17 12.24 0.45 2.86
CA LEU A 17 11.30 0.16 1.77
C LEU A 17 11.49 1.19 0.65
N PHE A 18 11.55 0.72 -0.59
CA PHE A 18 11.73 1.53 -1.78
C PHE A 18 11.03 0.86 -2.98
N ASP A 19 11.02 1.55 -4.13
CA ASP A 19 10.41 1.09 -5.39
C ASP A 19 8.90 0.79 -5.32
N HIS A 20 8.16 1.75 -4.77
CA HIS A 20 6.69 1.69 -4.70
C HIS A 20 5.98 2.31 -5.91
N GLY A 21 6.72 2.59 -7.00
CA GLY A 21 6.19 3.31 -8.16
C GLY A 21 5.07 2.56 -8.91
N LEU A 22 5.00 1.24 -8.76
CA LEU A 22 3.97 0.39 -9.36
C LEU A 22 2.80 0.09 -8.40
N SER A 23 2.52 1.01 -7.47
CA SER A 23 1.44 0.90 -6.48
C SER A 23 0.21 1.70 -6.89
N PHE A 24 -0.85 1.60 -6.08
CA PHE A 24 -2.08 2.39 -6.25
C PHE A 24 -2.68 2.29 -7.65
N ILE A 25 -2.94 3.44 -8.28
CA ILE A 25 -3.53 3.60 -9.61
C ILE A 25 -2.47 3.88 -10.69
N PHE A 26 -1.22 3.45 -10.50
CA PHE A 26 -0.10 3.77 -11.42
C PHE A 26 -0.36 3.42 -12.90
N GLN A 27 -1.23 2.44 -13.16
CA GLN A 27 -1.57 1.97 -14.51
C GLN A 27 -2.61 2.83 -15.21
N CYS A 28 -3.24 3.77 -14.50
CA CYS A 28 -4.15 4.72 -15.10
C CYS A 28 -3.33 5.86 -15.71
N HIS A 29 -3.54 6.08 -17.01
CA HIS A 29 -2.91 7.17 -17.75
C HIS A 29 -3.89 8.30 -18.04
N GLU A 30 -5.19 7.98 -18.09
CA GLU A 30 -6.25 8.93 -18.37
C GLU A 30 -7.25 9.02 -17.22
N GLU A 31 -7.92 10.17 -17.08
CA GLU A 31 -8.89 10.40 -16.00
C GLU A 31 -10.05 9.39 -16.04
N ASN A 32 -10.52 9.01 -17.23
CA ASN A 32 -11.60 8.01 -17.39
C ASN A 32 -11.22 6.62 -16.85
N GLU A 33 -9.95 6.22 -17.02
CA GLU A 33 -9.43 4.96 -16.48
C GLU A 33 -9.37 5.00 -14.95
N MET A 34 -8.96 6.15 -14.41
CA MET A 34 -8.93 6.39 -12.96
C MET A 34 -10.34 6.40 -12.36
N ILE A 35 -11.31 7.09 -12.99
CA ILE A 35 -12.70 7.17 -12.51
C ILE A 35 -13.32 5.78 -12.45
N SER A 36 -13.12 4.98 -13.49
CA SER A 36 -13.64 3.61 -13.59
C SER A 36 -12.83 2.58 -12.80
N PHE A 37 -11.72 2.98 -12.18
CA PHE A 37 -10.84 2.07 -11.45
C PHE A 37 -11.51 1.50 -10.20
N ASP A 38 -11.67 0.18 -10.16
CA ASP A 38 -12.08 -0.51 -8.94
C ASP A 38 -10.92 -0.62 -7.96
N VAL A 39 -10.97 0.21 -6.92
CA VAL A 39 -9.92 0.30 -5.90
C VAL A 39 -9.83 -0.95 -5.02
N MET A 40 -10.88 -1.75 -4.94
CA MET A 40 -10.91 -2.99 -4.16
C MET A 40 -10.60 -4.24 -4.97
N GLN A 41 -10.46 -4.10 -6.29
CA GLN A 41 -10.10 -5.23 -7.15
C GLN A 41 -8.74 -5.82 -6.76
N ASP A 42 -8.73 -7.13 -6.51
CA ASP A 42 -7.53 -7.89 -6.16
C ASP A 42 -6.74 -8.24 -7.43
N ARG A 43 -6.03 -7.24 -7.94
CA ARG A 43 -5.20 -7.36 -9.14
C ARG A 43 -3.90 -8.13 -8.84
N PRO A 44 -3.33 -8.85 -9.82
CA PRO A 44 -2.08 -9.58 -9.62
C PRO A 44 -0.92 -8.67 -9.16
N VAL A 45 -0.41 -8.89 -7.96
CA VAL A 45 0.77 -8.17 -7.44
C VAL A 45 2.06 -8.73 -8.04
N GLN A 46 3.08 -7.88 -8.19
CA GLN A 46 4.39 -8.27 -8.73
C GLN A 46 5.29 -8.88 -7.66
N CYS A 47 5.30 -8.26 -6.48
CA CYS A 47 6.04 -8.73 -5.31
C CYS A 47 5.06 -9.48 -4.40
N PHE A 48 5.24 -10.79 -4.26
CA PHE A 48 4.34 -11.62 -3.47
C PHE A 48 5.05 -12.71 -2.68
N VAL A 49 4.36 -13.18 -1.63
CA VAL A 49 4.74 -14.36 -0.84
C VAL A 49 3.55 -15.30 -0.94
N GLY A 50 3.69 -16.42 -1.66
CA GLY A 50 2.59 -17.35 -1.93
C GLY A 50 1.93 -17.11 -3.29
N SER A 51 0.79 -16.44 -3.31
CA SER A 51 -0.01 -16.20 -4.53
C SER A 51 0.18 -14.79 -5.07
N ARG A 52 -0.30 -14.53 -6.29
CA ARG A 52 -0.33 -13.16 -6.85
C ARG A 52 -1.49 -12.30 -6.31
N SER A 53 -2.27 -12.80 -5.35
CA SER A 53 -3.36 -12.07 -4.69
C SER A 53 -2.85 -11.45 -3.39
N ALA A 54 -3.03 -10.14 -3.22
CA ALA A 54 -2.66 -9.49 -1.95
C ALA A 54 -3.57 -9.98 -0.82
N MET A 55 -4.85 -10.19 -1.12
CA MET A 55 -5.86 -10.62 -0.15
C MET A 55 -5.62 -12.05 0.34
N ASP A 56 -5.25 -12.97 -0.55
CA ASP A 56 -4.89 -14.34 -0.14
C ASP A 56 -3.58 -14.38 0.64
N ASN A 57 -2.61 -13.53 0.28
CA ASN A 57 -1.34 -13.47 1.00
C ASN A 57 -1.51 -12.96 2.45
N LEU A 58 -2.50 -12.11 2.75
CA LEU A 58 -2.82 -11.72 4.13
C LEU A 58 -3.16 -12.92 5.01
N LYS A 59 -3.78 -13.97 4.44
CA LYS A 59 -4.15 -15.19 5.18
C LYS A 59 -2.94 -15.99 5.65
N LEU A 60 -1.78 -15.79 5.03
CA LEU A 60 -0.51 -16.45 5.38
C LEU A 60 0.10 -15.91 6.66
N ILE A 61 -0.28 -14.69 7.08
CA ILE A 61 0.19 -14.11 8.34
C ILE A 61 -0.49 -14.85 9.49
N PRO A 62 0.26 -15.47 10.42
CA PRO A 62 -0.32 -16.07 11.62
C PRO A 62 -1.06 -15.02 12.47
N ALA A 63 -2.16 -15.41 13.12
CA ALA A 63 -3.03 -14.48 13.88
C ALA A 63 -2.26 -13.70 14.97
N ASN A 64 -1.26 -14.31 15.59
CA ASN A 64 -0.41 -13.69 16.61
C ASN A 64 0.81 -12.94 16.05
N GLN A 65 0.93 -12.80 14.72
CA GLN A 65 2.05 -12.17 14.03
C GLN A 65 1.59 -11.04 13.09
N HIS A 66 0.35 -10.57 13.24
CA HIS A 66 -0.09 -9.37 12.53
C HIS A 66 0.80 -8.17 12.89
N PRO A 67 1.21 -7.36 11.90
CA PRO A 67 2.06 -6.20 12.17
C PRO A 67 1.31 -5.20 13.06
N HIS A 68 2.02 -4.64 14.03
CA HIS A 68 1.50 -3.53 14.81
C HIS A 68 1.58 -2.25 13.99
N LEU A 69 0.43 -1.78 13.51
CA LEU A 69 0.30 -0.57 12.72
C LEU A 69 -0.40 0.51 13.54
N SER A 70 0.04 1.76 13.39
CA SER A 70 -0.73 2.89 13.89
C SER A 70 -2.05 2.98 13.10
N ARG A 71 -3.15 3.16 13.82
CA ARG A 71 -4.48 3.20 13.20
C ARG A 71 -4.61 4.41 12.29
N LEU A 72 -4.87 4.17 11.00
CA LEU A 72 -5.21 5.21 10.04
C LEU A 72 -6.61 5.77 10.34
N GLN A 73 -6.74 7.09 10.28
CA GLN A 73 -7.96 7.86 10.48
C GLN A 73 -8.27 8.70 9.25
N GLU A 74 -9.52 9.11 9.07
CA GLU A 74 -9.91 9.93 7.91
C GLU A 74 -9.17 11.27 7.84
N LYS A 75 -8.88 11.87 9.00
CA LYS A 75 -8.11 13.11 9.11
C LYS A 75 -6.66 12.99 8.60
N ASP A 76 -6.11 11.78 8.56
CA ASP A 76 -4.73 11.56 8.12
C ASP A 76 -4.58 11.75 6.59
N LYS A 77 -5.70 11.85 5.87
CA LYS A 77 -5.70 12.21 4.44
C LYS A 77 -4.94 13.51 4.20
N GLU A 78 -5.20 14.54 4.99
CA GLU A 78 -4.60 15.87 4.79
C GLU A 78 -3.07 15.81 4.87
N SER A 79 -2.53 15.11 5.86
CA SER A 79 -1.08 14.95 6.02
C SER A 79 -0.44 14.02 4.98
N LEU A 80 -1.18 13.02 4.47
CA LEU A 80 -0.67 12.10 3.44
C LEU A 80 -0.49 12.75 2.07
N PHE A 81 -1.32 13.74 1.74
CA PHE A 81 -1.26 14.45 0.45
C PHE A 81 -0.65 15.85 0.56
N GLU A 82 -0.17 16.25 1.74
CA GLU A 82 0.46 17.55 1.96
C GLU A 82 1.60 17.81 0.96
N GLY A 83 1.49 18.90 0.19
CA GLY A 83 2.53 19.35 -0.74
C GLY A 83 2.50 18.70 -2.13
N ILE A 84 1.56 17.78 -2.41
CA ILE A 84 1.45 17.13 -3.73
C ILE A 84 0.46 17.81 -4.69
N ASP A 85 -0.28 18.81 -4.22
CA ASP A 85 -1.35 19.47 -4.99
C ASP A 85 -0.89 20.07 -6.32
N SER A 86 0.36 20.54 -6.37
CA SER A 86 0.93 21.15 -7.58
C SER A 86 1.31 20.13 -8.67
N VAL A 87 1.43 18.85 -8.31
CA VAL A 87 1.89 17.78 -9.22
C VAL A 87 0.83 16.70 -9.45
N MET A 88 -0.13 16.54 -8.54
CA MET A 88 -1.19 15.54 -8.62
C MET A 88 -2.55 16.23 -8.46
N PRO A 89 -3.40 16.25 -9.52
CA PRO A 89 -4.72 16.88 -9.43
C PRO A 89 -5.58 16.23 -8.35
N MET A 90 -6.41 17.04 -7.69
CA MET A 90 -7.25 16.60 -6.56
C MET A 90 -8.07 15.35 -6.85
N VAL A 91 -8.63 15.22 -8.07
CA VAL A 91 -9.42 14.03 -8.46
C VAL A 91 -8.62 12.73 -8.37
N TRP A 92 -7.31 12.76 -8.66
CA TRP A 92 -6.43 11.61 -8.53
C TRP A 92 -6.08 11.33 -7.07
N GLN A 93 -5.84 12.38 -6.28
CA GLN A 93 -5.61 12.25 -4.83
C GLN A 93 -6.81 11.58 -4.14
N GLU A 94 -8.05 12.01 -4.48
CA GLU A 94 -9.28 11.40 -3.97
C GLU A 94 -9.37 9.92 -4.29
N LYS A 95 -9.00 9.50 -5.50
CA LYS A 95 -9.02 8.08 -5.90
C LYS A 95 -7.96 7.24 -5.16
N VAL A 96 -6.76 7.79 -4.98
CA VAL A 96 -5.72 7.12 -4.16
C VAL A 96 -6.17 7.02 -2.71
N TRP A 97 -6.75 8.08 -2.16
CA TRP A 97 -7.31 8.08 -0.82
C TRP A 97 -8.42 7.04 -0.67
N GLU A 98 -9.36 6.97 -1.62
CA GLU A 98 -10.42 5.97 -1.68
C GLU A 98 -9.84 4.56 -1.59
N MET A 99 -8.76 4.29 -2.34
CA MET A 99 -8.07 3.00 -2.31
C MET A 99 -7.43 2.71 -0.96
N ILE A 100 -6.68 3.65 -0.40
CA ILE A 100 -6.02 3.49 0.90
C ILE A 100 -7.07 3.22 1.99
N TRP A 101 -8.09 4.07 2.05
CA TRP A 101 -9.10 4.03 3.11
C TRP A 101 -9.93 2.75 3.08
N LYS A 102 -10.48 2.37 1.92
CA LYS A 102 -11.29 1.14 1.81
C LYS A 102 -10.47 -0.11 2.08
N ARG A 103 -9.22 -0.17 1.61
CA ARG A 103 -8.33 -1.32 1.88
C ARG A 103 -7.90 -1.38 3.34
N TRP A 104 -7.70 -0.23 3.99
CA TRP A 104 -7.46 -0.16 5.44
C TRP A 104 -8.67 -0.67 6.24
N GLN A 105 -9.88 -0.23 5.91
CA GLN A 105 -11.11 -0.71 6.55
C GLN A 105 -11.27 -2.24 6.39
N TYR A 106 -10.97 -2.76 5.20
CA TYR A 106 -10.95 -4.21 4.96
C TYR A 106 -9.91 -4.91 5.84
N TYR A 107 -8.68 -4.40 5.90
CA TYR A 107 -7.61 -4.96 6.73
C TYR A 107 -7.98 -5.00 8.22
N GLU A 108 -8.50 -3.91 8.76
CA GLU A 108 -8.96 -3.85 10.16
C GLU A 108 -10.08 -4.87 10.42
N SER A 109 -11.05 -4.99 9.50
CA SER A 109 -12.09 -6.00 9.61
C SER A 109 -11.53 -7.42 9.57
N PHE A 110 -10.58 -7.69 8.67
CA PHE A 110 -9.89 -8.97 8.55
C PHE A 110 -9.14 -9.36 9.82
N CYS A 111 -8.42 -8.41 10.45
CA CYS A 111 -7.73 -8.65 11.71
C CYS A 111 -8.69 -8.90 12.88
N ASN A 112 -9.83 -8.21 12.92
CA ASN A 112 -10.83 -8.39 13.99
C ASN A 112 -11.61 -9.72 13.90
N GLN A 113 -11.55 -10.41 12.76
CA GLN A 113 -12.23 -11.70 12.53
C GLN A 113 -11.34 -12.91 12.85
N ARG A 114 -10.07 -12.72 13.20
CA ARG A 114 -9.06 -13.77 13.36
C ARG A 114 -8.58 -13.96 14.79
#